data_AF-A0A7U3Q4W1-F1
#
_entry.id   AF-A0A7U3Q4W1-F1
#
_cell.length_a   1.000
_cell.length_b   1.000
_cell.length_c   1.000
_cell.angle_alpha   90.00
_cell.angle_beta   90.00
_cell.angle_gamma   90.00
#
_symmetry.space_group_name_H-M   'P 1'
#
loop_
_entity.id
_entity.type
_entity.pdbx_description
1 polymer ?
#
loop_
_entity_poly.entity_id
_entity_poly.type
_entity_poly.pdbx_seq_one_letter_code
_entity_poly.pdbx_strand_id
1 'polypeptide(L)'
;MNTNGSPLHAQMPTQGWKQFLAARTRMLAAYDLAKDLENNKLVKTRHGRVAEAEFRKWLSEFLPKRYAVASGYIISPGISSKEHMVHYDVIIYDQLESPVLWVEENPDASLQGKSLAIPVEYVHAVFEVKSSFNSQSAKDAVEQLSKLKPLLARLDPQHSRGELYLPANFFCATVFFELRKEHEKDFAAMDKLVEATMLRGFHGGIILRADTLDKYYSGKIKFRNEDVDTSANTRSSLSFWATSKCLKYKDDAYFSLLLTFWEQHFSEFAFDIISLLKGTYHPNVLSSLYCMGSTALENGSCVETRYEDPEAVNRYQEETAANLKAQGFIGIEPSDI
;
A
#
# COMPACT_ATOMS: atom_id res chain seq x y z
N MET A 1 1.26 -2.65 37.91
CA MET A 1 0.47 -1.39 38.01
C MET A 1 1.43 -0.31 38.47
N ASN A 2 1.94 0.51 37.55
CA ASN A 2 2.78 1.65 37.92
C ASN A 2 1.85 2.83 38.18
N THR A 3 1.59 3.06 39.46
CA THR A 3 0.83 4.20 39.99
C THR A 3 1.78 5.37 40.17
N ASN A 4 2.04 6.10 39.09
CA ASN A 4 2.47 7.49 39.15
C ASN A 4 1.81 8.16 37.95
N GLY A 5 0.90 9.10 38.20
CA GLY A 5 0.09 9.80 37.20
C GLY A 5 0.90 10.77 36.32
N SER A 6 2.08 10.35 35.87
CA SER A 6 2.85 11.06 34.85
C SER A 6 2.03 11.15 33.56
N PRO A 7 2.05 12.30 32.87
CA PRO A 7 1.43 12.43 31.55
C PRO A 7 1.89 11.31 30.61
N LEU A 8 0.99 10.83 29.76
CA LEU A 8 1.36 9.87 28.72
C LEU A 8 2.27 10.56 27.71
N HIS A 9 3.37 9.89 27.38
CA HIS A 9 4.29 10.29 26.32
C HIS A 9 4.24 9.26 25.19
N ALA A 10 4.41 9.71 23.95
CA ALA A 10 4.55 8.79 22.81
C ALA A 10 5.74 7.86 23.06
N GLN A 11 5.51 6.56 22.85
CA GLN A 11 6.53 5.52 22.96
C GLN A 11 6.80 4.95 21.58
N MET A 12 8.05 4.62 21.28
CA MET A 12 8.44 3.88 20.08
C MET A 12 9.28 2.69 20.51
N PRO A 13 8.99 1.47 20.03
CA PRO A 13 7.84 1.12 19.21
C PRO A 13 6.50 1.25 20.00
N THR A 14 5.41 1.55 19.29
CA THR A 14 4.10 1.71 19.94
C THR A 14 3.51 0.37 20.38
N GLN A 15 2.70 0.43 21.43
CA GLN A 15 1.95 -0.74 21.90
C GLN A 15 1.11 -1.34 20.77
N GLY A 16 1.25 -2.65 20.53
CA GLY A 16 0.43 -3.37 19.56
C GLY A 16 0.98 -3.41 18.13
N TRP A 17 2.15 -2.82 17.84
CA TRP A 17 2.67 -2.74 16.46
C TRP A 17 2.82 -4.11 15.79
N LYS A 18 3.39 -5.13 16.48
CA LYS A 18 3.45 -6.50 15.96
C LYS A 18 2.08 -7.17 15.85
N GLN A 19 1.19 -6.94 16.81
CA GLN A 19 -0.16 -7.48 16.79
C GLN A 19 -0.95 -6.96 15.59
N PHE A 20 -0.73 -5.70 15.20
CA PHE A 20 -1.31 -5.12 13.99
C PHE A 20 -0.86 -5.86 12.72
N LEU A 21 0.42 -6.22 12.64
CA LEU A 21 0.97 -7.00 11.52
C LEU A 21 0.35 -8.40 11.38
N ALA A 22 -0.34 -8.92 12.41
CA ALA A 22 -1.04 -10.20 12.34
C ALA A 22 -2.14 -10.22 11.27
N ALA A 23 -2.78 -9.07 10.99
CA ALA A 23 -3.77 -8.99 9.91
C ALA A 23 -3.14 -9.28 8.55
N ARG A 24 -1.99 -8.67 8.27
CA ARG A 24 -1.19 -8.95 7.06
C ARG A 24 -0.74 -10.40 7.00
N THR A 25 -0.25 -10.96 8.11
CA THR A 25 0.15 -12.36 8.17
C THR A 25 -1.00 -13.32 7.82
N ARG A 26 -2.23 -13.04 8.27
CA ARG A 26 -3.41 -13.85 7.91
C ARG A 26 -3.73 -13.77 6.42
N MET A 27 -3.70 -12.56 5.83
CA MET A 27 -3.91 -12.40 4.39
C MET A 27 -2.88 -13.20 3.57
N LEU A 28 -1.59 -13.08 3.93
CA LEU A 28 -0.50 -13.81 3.27
C LEU A 28 -0.64 -15.33 3.43
N ALA A 29 -1.03 -15.82 4.63
CA ALA A 29 -1.21 -17.24 4.87
C ALA A 29 -2.38 -17.84 4.04
N ALA A 30 -3.49 -17.11 3.92
CA ALA A 30 -4.61 -17.53 3.09
C ALA A 30 -4.24 -17.55 1.59
N TYR A 31 -3.49 -16.53 1.15
CA TYR A 31 -2.93 -16.47 -0.20
C TYR A 31 -1.99 -17.66 -0.50
N ASP A 32 -1.07 -17.97 0.42
CA ASP A 32 -0.13 -19.10 0.26
C ASP A 32 -0.85 -20.44 0.20
N LEU A 33 -1.80 -20.66 1.10
CA LEU A 33 -2.63 -21.87 1.08
C LEU A 33 -3.37 -22.00 -0.25
N ALA A 34 -3.88 -20.91 -0.81
CA ALA A 34 -4.54 -20.92 -2.12
C ALA A 34 -3.54 -21.27 -3.25
N LYS A 35 -2.32 -20.73 -3.20
CA LYS A 35 -1.24 -21.04 -4.15
C LYS A 35 -0.88 -22.52 -4.10
N ASP A 36 -0.72 -23.08 -2.91
CA ASP A 36 -0.37 -24.49 -2.71
C ASP A 36 -1.44 -25.45 -3.25
N LEU A 37 -2.71 -25.15 -2.96
CA LEU A 37 -3.85 -25.92 -3.46
C LEU A 37 -4.04 -25.82 -4.99
N GLU A 38 -3.42 -24.83 -5.65
CA GLU A 38 -3.45 -24.67 -7.11
C GLU A 38 -2.20 -25.19 -7.82
N ASN A 39 -1.17 -25.64 -7.10
CA ASN A 39 0.13 -25.95 -7.72
C ASN A 39 0.04 -27.01 -8.84
N ASN A 40 -0.89 -27.96 -8.73
CA ASN A 40 -1.12 -29.03 -9.71
C ASN A 40 -2.21 -28.71 -10.75
N LYS A 41 -2.73 -27.48 -10.79
CA LYS A 41 -3.76 -27.06 -11.75
C LYS A 41 -3.14 -26.36 -12.98
N LEU A 42 -3.74 -26.58 -14.15
CA LEU A 42 -3.35 -25.94 -15.41
C LEU A 42 -3.58 -24.42 -15.40
N VAL A 43 -4.68 -23.98 -14.79
CA VAL A 43 -5.03 -22.56 -14.62
C VAL A 43 -4.95 -22.22 -13.14
N LYS A 44 -4.11 -21.25 -12.79
CA LYS A 44 -3.85 -20.80 -11.42
C LYS A 44 -4.39 -19.39 -11.25
N THR A 45 -5.67 -19.25 -10.92
CA THR A 45 -6.33 -17.94 -10.77
C THR A 45 -6.97 -17.75 -9.40
N ARG A 46 -7.17 -18.82 -8.64
CA ARG A 46 -7.80 -18.78 -7.32
C ARG A 46 -6.95 -18.02 -6.31
N HIS A 47 -5.62 -18.15 -6.33
CA HIS A 47 -4.77 -17.39 -5.40
C HIS A 47 -4.91 -15.87 -5.60
N GLY A 48 -5.09 -15.40 -6.83
CA GLY A 48 -5.44 -13.99 -7.12
C GLY A 48 -6.80 -13.60 -6.53
N ARG A 49 -7.84 -14.40 -6.75
CA ARG A 49 -9.18 -14.16 -6.17
C ARG A 49 -9.17 -14.18 -4.64
N VAL A 50 -8.36 -15.04 -4.03
CA VAL A 50 -8.17 -15.10 -2.57
C VAL A 50 -7.44 -13.87 -2.07
N ALA A 51 -6.40 -13.40 -2.78
CA ALA A 51 -5.72 -12.15 -2.46
C ALA A 51 -6.69 -10.97 -2.44
N GLU A 52 -7.48 -10.80 -3.50
CA GLU A 52 -8.51 -9.75 -3.57
C GLU A 52 -9.51 -9.85 -2.40
N ALA A 53 -10.06 -11.04 -2.14
CA ALA A 53 -11.06 -11.25 -1.10
C ALA A 53 -10.51 -11.01 0.32
N GLU A 54 -9.32 -11.50 0.63
CA GLU A 54 -8.69 -11.29 1.94
C GLU A 54 -8.31 -9.82 2.17
N PHE A 55 -7.91 -9.11 1.11
CA PHE A 55 -7.65 -7.67 1.21
C PHE A 55 -8.94 -6.87 1.44
N ARG A 56 -10.04 -7.19 0.72
CA ARG A 56 -11.37 -6.60 0.98
C ARG A 56 -11.84 -6.87 2.41
N LYS A 57 -11.69 -8.10 2.88
CA LYS A 57 -12.04 -8.51 4.24
C LYS A 57 -11.26 -7.70 5.28
N TRP A 58 -9.94 -7.60 5.13
CA TRP A 58 -9.10 -6.81 6.03
C TRP A 58 -9.55 -5.34 6.08
N LEU A 59 -9.76 -4.70 4.93
CA LEU A 59 -10.25 -3.32 4.88
C LEU A 59 -11.62 -3.18 5.58
N SER A 60 -12.54 -4.13 5.37
CA SER A 60 -13.88 -4.12 6.00
C SER A 60 -13.83 -4.23 7.54
N GLU A 61 -12.84 -4.95 8.06
CA GLU A 61 -12.60 -5.11 9.49
C GLU A 61 -11.88 -3.89 10.08
N PHE A 62 -10.94 -3.30 9.34
CA PHE A 62 -10.08 -2.20 9.79
C PHE A 62 -10.72 -0.81 9.67
N LEU A 63 -11.46 -0.56 8.60
CA LEU A 63 -12.00 0.78 8.31
C LEU A 63 -13.18 1.14 9.23
N PRO A 64 -13.39 2.44 9.50
CA PRO A 64 -14.60 2.92 10.17
C PRO A 64 -15.87 2.43 9.45
N LYS A 65 -16.92 2.08 10.20
CA LYS A 65 -18.16 1.49 9.67
C LYS A 65 -18.95 2.36 8.69
N ARG A 66 -18.60 3.64 8.57
CA ARG A 66 -19.13 4.51 7.50
C ARG A 66 -18.66 4.04 6.12
N TYR A 67 -17.47 3.45 6.03
CA TYR A 67 -16.89 3.00 4.77
C TYR A 67 -17.12 1.51 4.61
N ALA A 68 -17.84 1.12 3.56
CA ALA A 68 -17.95 -0.26 3.14
C ALA A 68 -16.95 -0.57 2.02
N VAL A 69 -16.63 -1.85 1.89
CA VAL A 69 -15.67 -2.36 0.91
C VAL A 69 -16.33 -3.47 0.12
N ALA A 70 -16.24 -3.41 -1.21
CA ALA A 70 -16.81 -4.40 -2.10
C ALA A 70 -15.97 -4.57 -3.37
N SER A 71 -16.15 -5.68 -4.07
CA SER A 71 -15.85 -5.76 -5.50
C SER A 71 -17.06 -5.31 -6.30
N GLY A 72 -16.87 -4.90 -7.55
CA GLY A 72 -17.99 -4.69 -8.47
C GLY A 72 -17.81 -3.49 -9.39
N TYR A 73 -18.86 -2.71 -9.55
CA TYR A 73 -19.01 -1.74 -10.62
C TYR A 73 -19.26 -0.34 -10.07
N ILE A 74 -18.68 0.66 -10.73
CA ILE A 74 -19.00 2.07 -10.47
C ILE A 74 -19.97 2.54 -11.53
N ILE A 75 -21.14 3.02 -11.10
CA ILE A 75 -22.24 3.41 -11.98
C ILE A 75 -22.31 4.92 -12.05
N SER A 76 -22.21 5.44 -13.27
CA SER A 76 -22.41 6.86 -13.55
C SER A 76 -23.49 7.01 -14.62
N PRO A 77 -24.46 7.93 -14.45
CA PRO A 77 -25.41 8.26 -15.51
C PRO A 77 -24.73 8.94 -16.71
N GLY A 78 -23.46 9.34 -16.59
CA GLY A 78 -22.64 9.86 -17.68
C GLY A 78 -22.06 8.78 -18.62
N ILE A 79 -22.18 7.49 -18.26
CA ILE A 79 -21.72 6.37 -19.09
C ILE A 79 -22.91 5.74 -19.83
N SER A 80 -22.75 5.51 -21.13
CA SER A 80 -23.78 4.89 -21.96
C SER A 80 -24.05 3.44 -21.56
N SER A 81 -25.31 3.02 -21.57
CA SER A 81 -25.71 1.62 -21.30
C SER A 81 -25.20 0.61 -22.35
N LYS A 82 -24.64 1.08 -23.47
CA LYS A 82 -23.99 0.24 -24.48
C LYS A 82 -22.52 -0.07 -24.15
N GLU A 83 -21.93 0.65 -23.21
CA GLU A 83 -20.55 0.41 -22.79
C GLU A 83 -20.47 -0.79 -21.85
N HIS A 84 -19.37 -1.52 -21.92
CA HIS A 84 -19.13 -2.64 -21.03
C HIS A 84 -18.83 -2.13 -19.62
N MET A 85 -19.48 -2.75 -18.64
CA MET A 85 -19.22 -2.44 -17.24
C MET A 85 -17.80 -2.86 -16.86
N VAL A 86 -17.11 -1.98 -16.13
CA VAL A 86 -15.77 -2.26 -15.61
C VAL A 86 -15.89 -2.81 -14.21
N HIS A 87 -15.42 -4.04 -14.02
CA HIS A 87 -15.29 -4.66 -12.71
C HIS A 87 -14.01 -4.16 -12.01
N TYR A 88 -14.13 -3.81 -10.74
CA TYR A 88 -13.03 -3.37 -9.89
C TYR A 88 -12.87 -4.33 -8.70
N ASP A 89 -11.63 -4.68 -8.40
CA ASP A 89 -11.29 -5.61 -7.33
C ASP A 89 -11.75 -5.10 -5.97
N VAL A 90 -11.55 -3.80 -5.71
CA VAL A 90 -11.86 -3.16 -4.44
C VAL A 90 -12.40 -1.76 -4.67
N ILE A 91 -13.59 -1.50 -4.17
CA ILE A 91 -14.26 -0.21 -4.11
C ILE A 91 -14.49 0.10 -2.63
N ILE A 92 -14.04 1.27 -2.17
CA ILE A 92 -14.43 1.84 -0.88
C ILE A 92 -15.48 2.91 -1.14
N TYR A 93 -16.62 2.82 -0.45
CA TYR A 93 -17.73 3.76 -0.62
C TYR A 93 -18.39 4.13 0.71
N ASP A 94 -19.15 5.24 0.73
CA ASP A 94 -19.93 5.67 1.90
C ASP A 94 -21.16 4.78 2.09
N GLN A 95 -21.12 3.84 3.01
CA GLN A 95 -22.22 2.90 3.27
C GLN A 95 -23.44 3.56 3.92
N LEU A 96 -23.26 4.68 4.62
CA LEU A 96 -24.37 5.31 5.34
C LEU A 96 -25.33 6.01 4.38
N GLU A 97 -24.80 6.58 3.29
CA GLU A 97 -25.57 7.40 2.36
C GLU A 97 -25.76 6.73 0.99
N SER A 98 -24.94 5.74 0.63
CA SER A 98 -24.99 5.13 -0.69
C SER A 98 -26.08 4.06 -0.82
N PRO A 99 -26.96 4.15 -1.83
CA PRO A 99 -27.76 3.01 -2.24
C PRO A 99 -26.89 2.00 -3.00
N VAL A 100 -27.14 0.71 -2.78
CA VAL A 100 -26.63 -0.36 -3.67
C VAL A 100 -27.65 -0.55 -4.78
N LEU A 101 -27.28 -0.22 -6.02
CA LEU A 101 -28.23 -0.20 -7.14
C LEU A 101 -28.67 -1.62 -7.54
N TRP A 102 -27.73 -2.55 -7.59
CA TRP A 102 -27.99 -3.98 -7.68
C TRP A 102 -26.79 -4.78 -7.17
N VAL A 103 -27.03 -6.07 -7.02
CA VAL A 103 -26.05 -7.07 -6.58
C VAL A 103 -25.99 -8.14 -7.66
N GLU A 104 -24.80 -8.34 -8.23
CA GLU A 104 -24.55 -9.51 -9.06
C GLU A 104 -24.08 -10.64 -8.14
N GLU A 105 -24.93 -11.64 -8.00
CA GLU A 105 -24.62 -12.85 -7.24
C GLU A 105 -23.80 -13.80 -8.10
N ASN A 106 -22.70 -14.30 -7.54
CA ASN A 106 -22.00 -15.42 -8.12
C ASN A 106 -22.52 -16.71 -7.44
N PRO A 107 -23.14 -17.65 -8.18
CA PRO A 107 -23.77 -18.86 -7.62
C PRO A 107 -22.86 -19.70 -6.71
N ASP A 108 -21.54 -19.57 -6.87
CA ASP A 108 -20.53 -20.36 -6.18
C ASP A 108 -19.80 -19.61 -5.02
N ALA A 109 -20.21 -18.39 -4.64
CA ALA A 109 -19.39 -17.54 -3.76
C ALA A 109 -20.01 -17.12 -2.41
N SER A 110 -19.14 -17.01 -1.40
CA SER A 110 -19.42 -16.39 -0.09
C SER A 110 -19.92 -14.93 -0.21
N LEU A 111 -20.42 -14.33 0.88
CA LEU A 111 -20.79 -12.90 0.96
C LEU A 111 -19.72 -11.93 0.40
N GLN A 112 -18.45 -12.34 0.40
CA GLN A 112 -17.28 -11.58 -0.10
C GLN A 112 -17.08 -11.65 -1.63
N GLY A 113 -17.83 -12.51 -2.34
CA GLY A 113 -17.75 -12.69 -3.79
C GLY A 113 -18.92 -12.08 -4.57
N LYS A 114 -19.80 -11.32 -3.90
CA LYS A 114 -20.85 -10.54 -4.55
C LYS A 114 -20.23 -9.29 -5.18
N SER A 115 -20.60 -8.99 -6.42
CA SER A 115 -20.24 -7.73 -7.07
C SER A 115 -21.35 -6.71 -6.86
N LEU A 116 -21.02 -5.55 -6.29
CA LEU A 116 -21.99 -4.48 -6.04
C LEU A 116 -21.89 -3.40 -7.10
N ALA A 117 -23.03 -2.85 -7.49
CA ALA A 117 -23.10 -1.66 -8.33
C ALA A 117 -23.31 -0.41 -7.48
N ILE A 118 -22.29 0.43 -7.38
CA ILE A 118 -22.24 1.61 -6.49
C ILE A 118 -22.29 2.89 -7.34
N PRO A 119 -23.15 3.86 -7.02
CA PRO A 119 -23.17 5.15 -7.71
C PRO A 119 -21.86 5.93 -7.51
N VAL A 120 -21.43 6.61 -8.57
CA VAL A 120 -20.11 7.26 -8.67
C VAL A 120 -19.80 8.25 -7.55
N GLU A 121 -20.79 8.99 -7.08
CA GLU A 121 -20.68 10.04 -6.07
C GLU A 121 -20.37 9.53 -4.66
N TYR A 122 -20.68 8.27 -4.38
CA TYR A 122 -20.42 7.65 -3.08
C TYR A 122 -19.09 6.91 -3.02
N VAL A 123 -18.39 6.77 -4.15
CA VAL A 123 -17.12 6.06 -4.23
C VAL A 123 -15.98 6.95 -3.76
N HIS A 124 -15.27 6.50 -2.73
CA HIS A 124 -14.12 7.20 -2.18
C HIS A 124 -12.78 6.64 -2.67
N ALA A 125 -12.69 5.33 -2.92
CA ALA A 125 -11.44 4.75 -3.38
C ALA A 125 -11.62 3.52 -4.26
N VAL A 126 -10.62 3.29 -5.13
CA VAL A 126 -10.45 2.03 -5.86
C VAL A 126 -9.05 1.48 -5.63
N PHE A 127 -8.95 0.19 -5.31
CA PHE A 127 -7.67 -0.52 -5.32
C PHE A 127 -7.67 -1.60 -6.38
N GLU A 128 -6.55 -1.68 -7.09
CA GLU A 128 -6.25 -2.78 -7.99
C GLU A 128 -5.30 -3.75 -7.29
N VAL A 129 -5.68 -5.02 -7.22
CA VAL A 129 -4.95 -6.04 -6.45
C VAL A 129 -4.32 -7.05 -7.40
N LYS A 130 -3.01 -7.23 -7.30
CA LYS A 130 -2.26 -8.24 -8.04
C LYS A 130 -1.53 -9.19 -7.09
N SER A 131 -1.37 -10.44 -7.53
CA SER A 131 -0.70 -11.48 -6.74
C SER A 131 0.77 -11.16 -6.50
N SER A 132 1.51 -10.79 -7.56
CA SER A 132 2.93 -10.49 -7.48
C SER A 132 3.28 -9.16 -8.14
N PHE A 133 4.30 -8.46 -7.66
CA PHE A 133 4.87 -7.28 -8.31
C PHE A 133 5.92 -7.66 -9.36
N ASN A 134 5.66 -7.34 -10.63
CA ASN A 134 6.56 -7.46 -11.77
C ASN A 134 6.08 -6.54 -12.91
N SER A 135 6.82 -6.44 -14.01
CA SER A 135 6.52 -5.56 -15.14
C SER A 135 5.14 -5.80 -15.77
N GLN A 136 4.75 -7.06 -15.93
CA GLN A 136 3.46 -7.41 -16.52
C GLN A 136 2.30 -7.02 -15.59
N SER A 137 2.34 -7.46 -14.34
CA SER A 137 1.30 -7.16 -13.34
C SER A 137 1.17 -5.66 -13.04
N ALA A 138 2.29 -4.92 -13.01
CA ALA A 138 2.28 -3.47 -12.86
C ALA A 138 1.61 -2.80 -14.06
N LYS A 139 1.92 -3.23 -15.28
CA LYS A 139 1.26 -2.77 -16.50
C LYS A 139 -0.24 -3.07 -16.47
N ASP A 140 -0.62 -4.30 -16.16
CA ASP A 140 -2.02 -4.73 -16.07
C ASP A 140 -2.79 -3.90 -15.03
N ALA A 141 -2.15 -3.58 -13.90
CA ALA A 141 -2.75 -2.76 -12.87
C ALA A 141 -2.99 -1.32 -13.35
N VAL A 142 -2.03 -0.71 -14.05
CA VAL A 142 -2.19 0.62 -14.65
C VAL A 142 -3.28 0.62 -15.73
N GLU A 143 -3.32 -0.40 -16.58
CA GLU A 143 -4.34 -0.52 -17.63
C GLU A 143 -5.74 -0.65 -17.02
N GLN A 144 -5.88 -1.42 -15.94
CA GLN A 144 -7.14 -1.57 -15.23
C GLN A 144 -7.58 -0.27 -14.54
N LEU A 145 -6.69 0.39 -13.78
CA LEU A 145 -6.98 1.69 -13.16
C LEU A 145 -7.25 2.78 -14.20
N SER A 146 -6.63 2.72 -15.38
CA SER A 146 -6.88 3.67 -16.47
C SER A 146 -8.31 3.65 -16.99
N LYS A 147 -9.07 2.59 -16.72
CA LYS A 147 -10.50 2.52 -17.03
C LYS A 147 -11.34 3.50 -16.20
N LEU A 148 -10.78 4.08 -15.12
CA LEU A 148 -11.41 5.15 -14.35
C LEU A 148 -11.37 6.52 -15.07
N LYS A 149 -10.56 6.69 -16.13
CA LYS A 149 -10.35 7.98 -16.80
C LYS A 149 -11.65 8.72 -17.19
N PRO A 150 -12.70 8.06 -17.73
CA PRO A 150 -13.96 8.74 -18.02
C PRO A 150 -14.60 9.36 -16.77
N LEU A 151 -14.56 8.64 -15.65
CA LEU A 151 -15.11 9.07 -14.36
C LEU A 151 -14.21 10.10 -13.65
N LEU A 152 -12.94 10.21 -14.02
CA LEU A 152 -11.99 11.17 -13.44
C LEU A 152 -11.87 12.47 -14.24
N ALA A 153 -12.49 12.54 -15.42
CA ALA A 153 -12.23 13.58 -16.42
C ALA A 153 -12.55 15.00 -15.93
N ARG A 154 -13.50 15.15 -14.99
CA ARG A 154 -13.90 16.43 -14.42
C ARG A 154 -14.29 16.27 -12.95
N LEU A 155 -14.57 17.42 -12.33
CA LEU A 155 -15.26 17.50 -11.04
C LEU A 155 -16.66 18.05 -11.31
N ASP A 156 -17.67 17.45 -10.70
CA ASP A 156 -19.00 18.02 -10.72
C ASP A 156 -19.06 19.29 -9.88
N PRO A 157 -19.87 20.30 -10.29
CA PRO A 157 -20.14 21.46 -9.46
C PRO A 157 -20.75 21.06 -8.12
N GLN A 158 -20.45 21.85 -7.09
CA GLN A 158 -21.05 21.65 -5.77
C GLN A 158 -22.59 21.71 -5.88
N HIS A 159 -23.28 20.73 -5.31
CA HIS A 159 -24.74 20.58 -5.35
C HIS A 159 -25.36 20.30 -6.72
N SER A 160 -24.63 19.63 -7.62
CA SER A 160 -25.23 19.08 -8.83
C SER A 160 -26.36 18.09 -8.48
N ARG A 161 -27.39 17.95 -9.32
CA ARG A 161 -28.48 16.98 -9.12
C ARG A 161 -28.22 15.62 -9.78
N GLY A 162 -26.99 15.39 -10.24
CA GLY A 162 -26.64 14.23 -11.05
C GLY A 162 -25.14 14.20 -11.27
N GLU A 163 -24.43 13.75 -10.25
CA GLU A 163 -23.00 13.54 -10.27
C GLU A 163 -22.65 12.53 -11.37
N LEU A 164 -21.71 12.92 -12.22
CA LEU A 164 -21.24 12.13 -13.35
C LEU A 164 -19.83 11.58 -13.10
N TYR A 165 -19.07 12.23 -12.23
CA TYR A 165 -17.65 12.00 -12.02
C TYR A 165 -17.36 11.61 -10.57
N LEU A 166 -16.19 10.98 -10.36
CA LEU A 166 -15.73 10.63 -9.04
C LEU A 166 -15.45 11.88 -8.20
N PRO A 167 -15.74 11.86 -6.88
CA PRO A 167 -15.55 13.00 -5.98
C PRO A 167 -14.14 13.59 -6.01
N ALA A 168 -14.00 14.84 -5.57
CA ALA A 168 -12.71 15.52 -5.51
C ALA A 168 -11.69 14.83 -4.58
N ASN A 169 -12.17 14.22 -3.50
CA ASN A 169 -11.39 13.45 -2.54
C ASN A 169 -11.25 11.96 -2.89
N PHE A 170 -11.68 11.54 -4.09
CA PHE A 170 -11.42 10.20 -4.58
C PHE A 170 -9.91 9.92 -4.67
N PHE A 171 -9.51 8.69 -4.35
CA PHE A 171 -8.15 8.23 -4.59
C PHE A 171 -8.11 6.79 -5.11
N CYS A 172 -7.02 6.40 -5.77
CA CYS A 172 -6.79 5.02 -6.15
C CYS A 172 -5.36 4.57 -5.85
N ALA A 173 -5.16 3.27 -5.68
CA ALA A 173 -3.84 2.71 -5.40
C ALA A 173 -3.72 1.27 -5.91
N THR A 174 -2.50 0.76 -5.87
CA THR A 174 -2.20 -0.64 -6.23
C THR A 174 -1.77 -1.43 -5.00
N VAL A 175 -2.10 -2.73 -5.01
CA VAL A 175 -1.73 -3.66 -3.94
C VAL A 175 -1.14 -4.89 -4.59
N PHE A 176 0.08 -5.23 -4.19
CA PHE A 176 0.75 -6.45 -4.62
C PHE A 176 0.96 -7.36 -3.41
N PHE A 177 0.58 -8.63 -3.49
CA PHE A 177 0.74 -9.52 -2.34
C PHE A 177 2.20 -9.90 -2.08
N GLU A 178 3.00 -10.08 -3.13
CA GLU A 178 4.42 -10.45 -2.97
C GLU A 178 5.33 -9.82 -4.03
N LEU A 179 6.58 -9.56 -3.67
CA LEU A 179 7.70 -9.42 -4.60
C LEU A 179 8.49 -10.73 -4.56
N ARG A 180 8.45 -11.48 -5.66
CA ARG A 180 9.13 -12.77 -5.75
C ARG A 180 10.62 -12.60 -6.01
N LYS A 181 11.41 -13.57 -5.55
CA LYS A 181 12.87 -13.58 -5.77
C LYS A 181 13.24 -13.47 -7.25
N GLU A 182 12.54 -14.17 -8.14
CA GLU A 182 12.80 -14.11 -9.59
C GLU A 182 12.49 -12.74 -10.22
N HIS A 183 11.73 -11.88 -9.54
CA HIS A 183 11.31 -10.57 -10.04
C HIS A 183 12.06 -9.40 -9.37
N GLU A 184 12.98 -9.66 -8.44
CA GLU A 184 13.72 -8.61 -7.71
C GLU A 184 14.49 -7.62 -8.59
N LYS A 185 14.84 -8.03 -9.81
CA LYS A 185 15.56 -7.20 -10.79
C LYS A 185 14.66 -6.70 -11.92
N ASP A 186 13.35 -6.92 -11.85
CA ASP A 186 12.39 -6.46 -12.87
C ASP A 186 12.03 -4.99 -12.66
N PHE A 187 13.03 -4.10 -12.76
CA PHE A 187 12.86 -2.67 -12.53
C PHE A 187 11.86 -2.00 -13.50
N ALA A 188 11.59 -2.64 -14.64
CA ALA A 188 10.57 -2.19 -15.56
C ALA A 188 9.17 -2.15 -14.91
N ALA A 189 8.93 -2.91 -13.83
CA ALA A 189 7.72 -2.80 -13.01
C ALA A 189 7.47 -1.37 -12.50
N MET A 190 8.51 -0.69 -12.01
CA MET A 190 8.39 0.70 -11.55
C MET A 190 8.09 1.65 -12.71
N ASP A 191 8.70 1.42 -13.87
CA ASP A 191 8.51 2.24 -15.09
C ASP A 191 7.14 2.05 -15.73
N LYS A 192 6.50 0.90 -15.53
CA LYS A 192 5.10 0.70 -15.92
C LYS A 192 4.16 1.36 -14.93
N LEU A 193 4.44 1.24 -13.64
CA LEU A 193 3.56 1.76 -12.59
C LEU A 193 3.53 3.29 -12.54
N VAL A 194 4.64 3.96 -12.89
CA VAL A 194 4.69 5.44 -12.91
C VAL A 194 3.68 6.06 -13.86
N GLU A 195 3.18 5.34 -14.86
CA GLU A 195 2.12 5.84 -15.76
C GLU A 195 0.78 6.04 -15.03
N ALA A 196 0.53 5.35 -13.90
CA ALA A 196 -0.69 5.51 -13.11
C ALA A 196 -0.75 6.86 -12.38
N THR A 197 0.36 7.56 -12.20
CA THR A 197 0.39 8.90 -11.58
C THR A 197 -0.36 9.95 -12.40
N MET A 198 -0.60 9.67 -13.69
CA MET A 198 -1.41 10.51 -14.56
C MET A 198 -2.91 10.44 -14.22
N LEU A 199 -3.32 9.50 -13.35
CA LEU A 199 -4.69 9.41 -12.85
C LEU A 199 -4.87 10.34 -11.65
N ARG A 200 -5.93 11.16 -11.69
CA ARG A 200 -6.34 11.97 -10.55
C ARG A 200 -6.59 11.08 -9.33
N GLY A 201 -5.90 11.41 -8.24
CA GLY A 201 -6.04 10.67 -6.98
C GLY A 201 -5.20 9.40 -6.88
N PHE A 202 -4.32 9.08 -7.84
CA PHE A 202 -3.40 7.97 -7.63
C PHE A 202 -2.48 8.25 -6.43
N HIS A 203 -2.43 7.32 -5.48
CA HIS A 203 -1.70 7.47 -4.21
C HIS A 203 -0.40 6.65 -4.17
N GLY A 204 -0.23 5.70 -5.09
CA GLY A 204 0.91 4.77 -5.12
C GLY A 204 0.45 3.34 -4.84
N GLY A 205 1.13 2.66 -3.92
CA GLY A 205 0.77 1.28 -3.60
C GLY A 205 1.57 0.64 -2.47
N ILE A 206 1.19 -0.60 -2.16
CA ILE A 206 1.85 -1.45 -1.16
C ILE A 206 2.22 -2.81 -1.77
N ILE A 207 3.35 -3.36 -1.36
CA ILE A 207 3.74 -4.75 -1.58
C ILE A 207 3.75 -5.44 -0.20
N LEU A 208 2.89 -6.43 0.02
CA LEU A 208 2.69 -6.98 1.37
C LEU A 208 3.90 -7.75 1.90
N ARG A 209 4.64 -8.47 1.04
CA ARG A 209 5.93 -9.09 1.38
C ARG A 209 6.94 -9.07 0.22
N ALA A 210 8.20 -9.32 0.53
CA ALA A 210 9.20 -9.77 -0.45
C ALA A 210 9.81 -11.10 0.01
N ASP A 211 10.03 -12.04 -0.90
CA ASP A 211 10.52 -13.40 -0.56
C ASP A 211 11.90 -13.41 0.11
N THR A 212 12.69 -12.36 -0.10
CA THR A 212 14.08 -12.23 0.35
C THR A 212 14.23 -11.43 1.63
N LEU A 213 13.15 -10.87 2.16
CA LEU A 213 13.15 -10.09 3.39
C LEU A 213 12.49 -10.84 4.54
N ASP A 214 12.78 -10.42 5.77
CA ASP A 214 12.08 -10.93 6.94
C ASP A 214 10.57 -10.65 6.85
N LYS A 215 9.78 -11.50 7.51
CA LYS A 215 8.32 -11.49 7.47
C LYS A 215 7.70 -10.14 7.86
N TYR A 216 8.37 -9.25 8.59
CA TYR A 216 7.80 -7.95 8.98
C TYR A 216 7.87 -6.86 7.92
N TYR A 217 8.62 -7.05 6.84
CA TYR A 217 8.82 -6.01 5.82
C TYR A 217 7.68 -5.94 4.81
N SER A 218 7.26 -4.72 4.49
CA SER A 218 6.35 -4.43 3.37
C SER A 218 6.91 -3.29 2.52
N GLY A 219 6.72 -3.41 1.20
CA GLY A 219 7.14 -2.41 0.24
C GLY A 219 6.10 -1.29 0.17
N LYS A 220 6.53 -0.03 0.22
CA LYS A 220 5.66 1.14 -0.01
C LYS A 220 6.14 1.83 -1.27
N ILE A 221 5.20 2.04 -2.19
CA ILE A 221 5.39 2.77 -3.44
C ILE A 221 4.77 4.14 -3.24
N LYS A 222 5.59 5.18 -3.27
CA LYS A 222 5.16 6.57 -3.03
C LYS A 222 5.71 7.51 -4.08
N PHE A 223 5.06 8.65 -4.22
CA PHE A 223 5.52 9.75 -5.06
C PHE A 223 6.83 10.33 -4.52
N ARG A 224 7.69 10.72 -5.44
CA ARG A 224 8.88 11.50 -5.18
C ARG A 224 8.91 12.65 -6.19
N ASN A 225 8.89 13.88 -5.68
CA ASN A 225 9.10 15.07 -6.50
C ASN A 225 10.59 15.25 -6.72
N GLU A 226 10.98 15.56 -7.96
CA GLU A 226 12.37 15.78 -8.34
C GLU A 226 12.47 17.08 -9.14
N ASP A 227 13.51 17.86 -8.87
CA ASP A 227 13.79 19.11 -9.61
C ASP A 227 14.62 18.85 -10.87
N VAL A 228 15.11 17.62 -11.05
CA VAL A 228 15.90 17.19 -12.21
C VAL A 228 15.47 15.81 -12.68
N ASP A 229 15.68 15.53 -13.96
CA ASP A 229 15.50 14.21 -14.54
C ASP A 229 16.58 13.26 -13.99
N THR A 230 16.24 12.56 -12.90
CA THR A 230 17.12 11.55 -12.32
C THR A 230 16.91 10.22 -13.02
N SER A 231 18.00 9.54 -13.36
CA SER A 231 17.95 8.18 -13.90
C SER A 231 17.37 7.23 -12.85
N ALA A 232 16.52 6.30 -13.28
CA ALA A 232 16.00 5.23 -12.43
C ALA A 232 17.13 4.49 -11.67
N ASN A 233 16.95 4.28 -10.36
CA ASN A 233 17.89 3.48 -9.58
C ASN A 233 17.58 1.99 -9.77
N THR A 234 18.38 1.35 -10.63
CA THR A 234 18.30 -0.07 -10.99
C THR A 234 19.50 -0.88 -10.52
N ARG A 235 20.36 -0.31 -9.66
CA ARG A 235 21.68 -0.88 -9.35
C ARG A 235 21.64 -1.99 -8.29
N SER A 236 20.62 -2.01 -7.43
CA SER A 236 20.49 -2.97 -6.34
C SER A 236 19.34 -3.93 -6.60
N SER A 237 18.24 -3.84 -5.85
CA SER A 237 17.10 -4.74 -5.89
C SER A 237 15.82 -3.95 -5.63
N LEU A 238 14.70 -4.38 -6.20
CA LEU A 238 13.38 -3.87 -5.83
C LEU A 238 13.07 -4.06 -4.34
N SER A 239 13.63 -5.10 -3.69
CA SER A 239 13.48 -5.35 -2.24
C SER A 239 14.34 -4.43 -1.35
N PHE A 240 15.25 -3.66 -1.95
CA PHE A 240 16.10 -2.69 -1.25
C PHE A 240 15.51 -1.29 -1.38
N TRP A 241 15.74 -0.69 -2.54
CA TRP A 241 15.34 0.66 -2.91
C TRP A 241 15.34 0.70 -4.42
N ALA A 242 14.21 1.08 -5.01
CA ALA A 242 14.14 1.36 -6.44
C ALA A 242 13.41 2.67 -6.71
N THR A 243 13.77 3.32 -7.81
CA THR A 243 12.99 4.44 -8.36
C THR A 243 12.57 4.11 -9.79
N SER A 244 11.40 4.59 -10.19
CA SER A 244 11.01 4.58 -11.61
C SER A 244 11.82 5.60 -12.41
N LYS A 245 11.67 5.57 -13.73
CA LYS A 245 11.94 6.73 -14.59
C LYS A 245 11.19 7.97 -14.08
N CYS A 246 11.76 9.14 -14.34
CA CYS A 246 11.08 10.41 -14.12
C CYS A 246 10.06 10.66 -15.25
N LEU A 247 8.92 11.24 -14.88
CA LEU A 247 7.97 11.82 -15.83
C LEU A 247 7.94 13.34 -15.62
N LYS A 248 8.07 14.08 -16.72
CA LYS A 248 8.00 15.54 -16.71
C LYS A 248 6.54 15.97 -16.55
N TYR A 249 6.27 16.83 -15.56
CA TYR A 249 4.93 17.36 -15.30
C TYR A 249 4.80 18.85 -15.63
N LYS A 250 5.86 19.64 -15.37
CA LYS A 250 5.96 21.06 -15.74
C LYS A 250 7.38 21.37 -16.22
N ASP A 251 7.60 22.57 -16.76
CA ASP A 251 8.84 22.96 -17.44
C ASP A 251 10.12 22.61 -16.66
N ASP A 252 10.07 22.64 -15.33
CA ASP A 252 11.17 22.26 -14.41
C ASP A 252 10.72 21.40 -13.21
N ALA A 253 9.68 20.56 -13.39
CA ALA A 253 9.23 19.66 -12.31
C ALA A 253 9.00 18.25 -12.85
N TYR A 254 9.67 17.30 -12.22
CA TYR A 254 9.55 15.87 -12.49
C TYR A 254 8.93 15.17 -11.29
N PHE A 255 8.25 14.07 -11.55
CA PHE A 255 7.92 13.12 -10.50
C PHE A 255 8.40 11.73 -10.89
N SER A 256 8.77 10.95 -9.87
CA SER A 256 9.08 9.54 -9.97
C SER A 256 8.32 8.79 -8.87
N LEU A 257 8.30 7.46 -8.98
CA LEU A 257 7.89 6.60 -7.88
C LEU A 257 9.14 6.11 -7.14
N LEU A 258 9.04 6.07 -5.82
CA LEU A 258 10.02 5.48 -4.91
C LEU A 258 9.40 4.23 -4.28
N LEU A 259 10.11 3.10 -4.41
CA LEU A 259 9.82 1.86 -3.68
C LEU A 259 10.89 1.67 -2.59
N THR A 260 10.45 1.57 -1.35
CA THR A 260 11.27 1.17 -0.20
C THR A 260 10.53 0.11 0.61
N PHE A 261 11.24 -0.76 1.34
CA PHE A 261 10.64 -1.80 2.17
C PHE A 261 10.89 -1.54 3.63
N TRP A 262 9.92 -1.37 4.52
CA TRP A 262 10.17 -1.14 5.95
C TRP A 262 9.12 -1.89 6.77
N GLU A 263 9.42 -2.20 8.04
CA GLU A 263 8.48 -2.93 8.92
C GLU A 263 7.20 -2.12 9.21
N GLN A 264 7.32 -0.80 9.23
CA GLN A 264 6.20 0.13 9.50
C GLN A 264 5.30 0.41 8.29
N HIS A 265 5.72 0.09 7.06
CA HIS A 265 5.01 0.51 5.85
C HIS A 265 3.58 -0.04 5.74
N PHE A 266 3.32 -1.24 6.26
CA PHE A 266 1.96 -1.77 6.29
C PHE A 266 1.04 -0.93 7.19
N SER A 267 1.52 -0.54 8.38
CA SER A 267 0.81 0.36 9.30
C SER A 267 0.62 1.74 8.67
N GLU A 268 1.67 2.32 8.12
CA GLU A 268 1.58 3.63 7.45
C GLU A 268 0.52 3.61 6.34
N PHE A 269 0.57 2.62 5.43
CA PHE A 269 -0.39 2.51 4.35
C PHE A 269 -1.83 2.38 4.87
N ALA A 270 -2.04 1.57 5.92
CA ALA A 270 -3.36 1.42 6.52
C ALA A 270 -3.91 2.75 7.06
N PHE A 271 -3.10 3.51 7.80
CA PHE A 271 -3.54 4.80 8.33
C PHE A 271 -3.59 5.91 7.28
N ASP A 272 -2.77 5.84 6.23
CA ASP A 272 -2.86 6.74 5.06
C ASP A 272 -4.22 6.60 4.38
N ILE A 273 -4.76 5.38 4.24
CA ILE A 273 -6.11 5.14 3.73
C ILE A 273 -7.16 5.88 4.57
N ILE A 274 -7.09 5.79 5.91
CA ILE A 274 -8.03 6.49 6.79
C ILE A 274 -7.92 8.00 6.62
N SER A 275 -6.70 8.54 6.57
CA SER A 275 -6.48 9.98 6.38
C SER A 275 -6.97 10.46 5.02
N LEU A 276 -6.79 9.68 3.96
CA LEU A 276 -7.28 9.99 2.61
C LEU A 276 -8.82 10.02 2.60
N LEU A 277 -9.46 9.00 3.19
CA LEU A 277 -10.92 8.92 3.30
C LEU A 277 -11.52 10.11 4.09
N LYS A 278 -10.77 10.63 5.07
CA LYS A 278 -11.16 11.80 5.87
C LYS A 278 -10.77 13.14 5.25
N GLY A 279 -9.97 13.15 4.18
CA GLY A 279 -9.41 14.37 3.60
C GLY A 279 -8.36 15.06 4.50
N THR A 280 -7.74 14.33 5.43
CA THR A 280 -6.71 14.84 6.37
C THR A 280 -5.31 14.33 6.04
N TYR A 281 -5.13 13.68 4.89
CA TYR A 281 -3.84 13.17 4.45
C TYR A 281 -2.90 14.31 4.05
N HIS A 282 -1.68 14.28 4.59
CA HIS A 282 -0.61 15.19 4.24
C HIS A 282 0.60 14.39 3.72
N PRO A 283 1.05 14.64 2.48
CA PRO A 283 2.24 13.98 1.95
C PRO A 283 3.45 14.21 2.87
N ASN A 284 4.24 13.15 3.09
CA ASN A 284 5.44 13.15 3.94
C ASN A 284 5.20 13.38 5.44
N VAL A 285 3.94 13.37 5.90
CA VAL A 285 3.59 13.39 7.32
C VAL A 285 2.97 12.05 7.69
N LEU A 286 3.38 11.47 8.83
CA LEU A 286 2.79 10.22 9.32
C LEU A 286 1.30 10.43 9.63
N SER A 287 0.45 9.63 9.01
CA SER A 287 -1.01 9.65 9.23
C SER A 287 -1.42 9.20 10.64
N SER A 288 -0.59 8.39 11.29
CA SER A 288 -0.82 7.97 12.66
C SER A 288 0.47 7.53 13.35
N LEU A 289 0.48 7.65 14.67
CA LEU A 289 1.50 6.99 15.50
C LEU A 289 1.06 5.58 15.91
N TYR A 290 -0.21 5.20 15.75
CA TYR A 290 -0.66 3.86 16.13
C TYR A 290 0.03 2.77 15.30
N CYS A 291 0.41 1.70 15.98
CA CYS A 291 1.02 0.51 15.36
C CYS A 291 2.32 0.80 14.59
N MET A 292 3.00 1.91 14.92
CA MET A 292 4.32 2.26 14.43
C MET A 292 5.38 1.55 15.27
N GLY A 293 6.36 0.95 14.61
CA GLY A 293 7.45 0.23 15.25
C GLY A 293 8.27 -0.57 14.24
N SER A 294 9.43 -1.02 14.71
CA SER A 294 10.29 -1.97 14.00
C SER A 294 11.01 -2.84 15.02
N THR A 295 11.54 -3.97 14.57
CA THR A 295 12.35 -4.86 15.38
C THR A 295 13.61 -4.16 15.88
N ALA A 296 14.22 -3.30 15.07
CA ALA A 296 15.35 -2.46 15.49
C ALA A 296 14.97 -1.55 16.66
N LEU A 297 13.85 -0.82 16.56
CA LEU A 297 13.38 0.08 17.61
C LEU A 297 13.05 -0.66 18.91
N GLU A 298 12.45 -1.85 18.80
CA GLU A 298 12.14 -2.68 19.96
C GLU A 298 13.40 -3.18 20.69
N ASN A 299 14.49 -3.38 19.93
CA ASN A 299 15.79 -3.76 20.46
C ASN A 299 16.64 -2.55 20.87
N GLY A 300 16.09 -1.33 20.89
CA GLY A 300 16.78 -0.11 21.29
C GLY A 300 17.60 0.57 20.19
N SER A 301 17.60 0.05 18.95
CA SER A 301 18.31 0.66 17.82
C SER A 301 17.41 1.58 17.00
N CYS A 302 17.89 2.78 16.68
CA CYS A 302 17.27 3.65 15.68
C CYS A 302 17.75 3.37 14.24
N VAL A 303 18.76 2.52 14.09
CA VAL A 303 19.40 2.19 12.81
C VAL A 303 18.94 0.83 12.32
N GLU A 304 18.56 0.79 11.04
CA GLU A 304 18.20 -0.44 10.35
C GLU A 304 19.45 -1.07 9.71
N THR A 305 19.98 -2.11 10.34
CA THR A 305 21.28 -2.72 9.99
C THR A 305 21.19 -3.76 8.88
N ARG A 306 20.00 -4.10 8.38
CA ARG A 306 19.81 -5.14 7.34
C ARG A 306 20.57 -4.87 6.04
N TYR A 307 20.96 -3.62 5.83
CA TYR A 307 21.62 -3.10 4.65
C TYR A 307 23.12 -2.89 4.83
N GLU A 308 23.59 -3.09 6.05
CA GLU A 308 24.99 -2.98 6.39
C GLU A 308 25.63 -4.37 6.28
N ASP A 309 26.86 -4.43 5.81
CA ASP A 309 27.66 -5.65 5.85
C ASP A 309 27.79 -6.07 7.33
N PRO A 310 27.28 -7.25 7.74
CA PRO A 310 27.32 -7.67 9.13
C PRO A 310 28.72 -7.61 9.76
N GLU A 311 29.78 -7.86 8.96
CA GLU A 311 31.16 -7.72 9.43
C GLU A 311 31.59 -6.26 9.61
N ALA A 312 31.10 -5.35 8.76
CA ALA A 312 31.30 -3.92 8.92
C ALA A 312 30.55 -3.34 10.12
N VAL A 313 29.31 -3.80 10.38
CA VAL A 313 28.54 -3.41 11.57
C VAL A 313 29.25 -3.85 12.84
N ASN A 314 29.67 -5.11 12.91
CA ASN A 314 30.40 -5.63 14.06
C ASN A 314 31.70 -4.84 14.29
N ARG A 315 32.48 -4.57 13.23
CA ARG A 315 33.68 -3.71 13.34
C ARG A 315 33.35 -2.31 13.85
N TYR A 316 32.30 -1.66 13.32
CA TYR A 316 31.88 -0.34 13.77
C TYR A 316 31.47 -0.34 15.24
N GLN A 317 30.73 -1.37 15.69
CA GLN A 317 30.33 -1.52 17.08
C GLN A 317 31.54 -1.75 17.99
N GLU A 318 32.47 -2.62 17.61
CA GLU A 318 33.71 -2.87 18.35
C GLU A 318 34.59 -1.61 18.44
N GLU A 319 34.77 -0.88 17.33
CA GLU A 319 35.55 0.36 17.27
C GLU A 319 34.90 1.48 18.09
N THR A 320 33.57 1.64 17.98
CA THR A 320 32.81 2.63 18.75
C THR A 320 32.87 2.33 20.25
N ALA A 321 32.69 1.07 20.65
CA ALA A 321 32.80 0.65 22.05
C ALA A 321 34.21 0.89 22.62
N ALA A 322 35.25 0.61 21.83
CA ALA A 322 36.63 0.88 22.22
C ALA A 322 36.90 2.38 22.41
N ASN A 323 36.37 3.22 21.50
CA ASN A 323 36.49 4.68 21.57
C ASN A 323 35.75 5.26 22.79
N LEU A 324 34.51 4.83 23.06
CA LEU A 324 33.73 5.26 24.22
C LEU A 324 34.43 4.90 25.53
N LYS A 325 34.98 3.69 25.62
CA LYS A 325 35.76 3.23 26.78
C LYS A 325 37.04 4.05 26.96
N ALA A 326 37.76 4.36 25.88
CA ALA A 326 38.96 5.21 25.92
C ALA A 326 38.67 6.64 26.37
N GLN A 327 37.46 7.14 26.08
CA GLN A 327 36.99 8.47 26.49
C GLN A 327 36.36 8.50 27.90
N GLY A 328 36.35 7.38 28.61
CA GLY A 328 35.87 7.31 30.00
C GLY A 328 34.34 7.13 30.14
N PHE A 329 33.62 6.89 29.05
CA PHE A 329 32.20 6.54 29.08
C PHE A 329 32.07 5.04 29.39
N ILE A 330 32.04 4.70 30.68
CA ILE A 330 31.90 3.33 31.16
C ILE A 330 30.41 3.00 31.28
N GLY A 331 29.95 1.99 30.53
CA GLY A 331 28.56 1.48 30.61
C GLY A 331 27.57 2.07 29.59
N ILE A 332 28.07 2.77 28.56
CA ILE A 332 27.29 3.19 27.39
C ILE A 332 27.70 2.27 26.23
N GLU A 333 26.76 1.52 25.68
CA GLU A 333 26.98 0.70 24.49
C GLU A 333 26.79 1.51 23.20
N PRO A 334 27.43 1.13 22.07
CA PRO A 334 27.23 1.80 20.78
C PRO A 334 25.76 1.90 20.34
N SER A 335 24.91 0.97 20.80
CA SER A 335 23.47 0.97 20.55
C SER A 335 22.69 2.01 21.35
N ASP A 336 23.30 2.63 22.36
CA ASP A 336 22.67 3.65 23.21
C ASP A 336 22.77 5.07 22.61
N ILE A 337 23.41 5.22 21.44
CA ILE A 337 23.67 6.48 20.72
C ILE A 337 22.88 6.51 19.41
#